data_AF-A0A8K0RW56-F1
#
_entry.id   AF-A0A8K0RW56-F1
#
_cell.length_a   1.000
_cell.length_b   1.000
_cell.length_c   1.000
_cell.angle_alpha   90.00
_cell.angle_beta   90.00
_cell.angle_gamma   90.00
#
_symmetry.space_group_name_H-M   'P 1'
#
loop_
_entity.id
_entity.type
_entity.pdbx_description
1 polymer ?
#
loop_
_entity_poly.entity_id
_entity_poly.type
_entity_poly.pdbx_seq_one_letter_code
_entity_poly.pdbx_strand_id
1 'polypeptide(L)'
;MAAPQHLLISTSSAWPEDDACPSTLRARLRDDATPATSSSINPIPYRNIYEQVHACLGSQLHAPKPEKEVPQAVKSHDPATQLREAYARMGMSLHTSAIEHLIQAHSEVQSKTMGFSEESSKALSQCKDLYSNIVYPLSATLCSSPDHPRASVAVHLNSLKRDIAAAKEEILRLQVEWDACCRTEAEAWKVLNEGLSARGCGPNEVDNNVVKAAKEFKKEAEAIVEDKCRLLTELDQYLKVEAHRATLKMMRDLFNGD
;
A
#
# COMPACT_ATOMS: atom_id res chain seq x y z
N MET A 1 16.60 50.49 5.50
CA MET A 1 15.26 50.70 6.09
C MET A 1 14.26 50.08 5.12
N ALA A 2 14.13 48.75 5.16
CA ALA A 2 13.25 47.96 6.01
C ALA A 2 11.83 47.89 5.42
N ALA A 3 11.59 46.80 4.69
CA ALA A 3 10.32 46.44 4.04
C ALA A 3 9.39 45.68 5.00
N PRO A 4 8.06 45.76 4.81
CA PRO A 4 7.12 44.73 5.21
C PRO A 4 6.50 44.09 3.96
N GLN A 5 6.92 42.89 3.57
CA GLN A 5 6.31 41.59 3.91
C GLN A 5 4.84 41.47 3.51
N HIS A 6 4.63 41.00 2.28
CA HIS A 6 3.39 40.41 1.80
C HIS A 6 3.16 39.06 2.49
N LEU A 7 2.05 38.90 3.21
CA LEU A 7 1.53 37.60 3.61
C LEU A 7 0.45 37.16 2.62
N LEU A 8 0.90 36.40 1.62
CA LEU A 8 0.07 35.44 0.88
C LEU A 8 -0.13 34.23 1.80
N ILE A 9 -1.35 33.99 2.26
CA ILE A 9 -1.72 32.70 2.84
C ILE A 9 -2.52 31.95 1.78
N SER A 10 -1.77 31.19 0.96
CA SER A 10 -2.30 30.06 0.20
C SER A 10 -2.54 28.91 1.17
N THR A 11 -3.79 28.57 1.44
CA THR A 11 -4.14 27.28 2.05
C THR A 11 -4.28 26.22 0.95
N SER A 12 -3.13 25.77 0.45
CA SER A 12 -3.00 24.46 -0.18
C SER A 12 -2.87 23.44 0.95
N SER A 13 -3.99 22.88 1.42
CA SER A 13 -3.94 21.66 2.22
C SER A 13 -3.76 20.47 1.27
N ALA A 14 -2.50 20.14 1.03
CA ALA A 14 -2.12 18.82 0.55
C ALA A 14 -2.57 17.81 1.60
N TRP A 15 -3.60 17.04 1.26
CA TRP A 15 -3.98 15.85 2.01
C TRP A 15 -2.81 14.85 1.91
N PRO A 16 -2.27 14.33 3.01
CA PRO A 16 -1.57 13.07 2.96
C PRO A 16 -2.62 12.01 2.61
N GLU A 17 -2.51 11.43 1.42
CA GLU A 17 -3.15 10.16 1.08
C GLU A 17 -2.60 9.07 2.01
N ASP A 18 -3.13 8.98 3.21
CA ASP A 18 -2.97 7.83 4.11
C ASP A 18 -4.36 7.37 4.57
N ASP A 19 -5.27 7.15 3.62
CA ASP A 19 -6.54 6.45 3.88
C ASP A 19 -6.48 5.01 3.36
N ALA A 20 -5.52 4.26 3.90
CA ALA A 20 -5.54 2.81 3.87
C ALA A 20 -5.72 2.31 5.30
N CYS A 21 -6.93 2.42 5.84
CA CYS A 21 -7.36 1.64 6.99
C CYS A 21 -6.98 0.16 6.75
N PRO A 22 -6.00 -0.43 7.48
CA PRO A 22 -5.64 -1.83 7.30
C PRO A 22 -6.60 -2.68 8.14
N SER A 23 -7.90 -2.61 7.84
CA SER A 23 -8.95 -3.35 8.54
C SER A 23 -9.46 -4.53 7.71
N THR A 24 -8.57 -5.15 6.91
CA THR A 24 -8.88 -6.47 6.35
C THR A 24 -8.35 -7.55 7.29
N LEU A 25 -9.15 -8.58 7.51
CA LEU A 25 -8.78 -9.80 8.24
C LEU A 25 -7.46 -10.42 7.71
N ARG A 26 -7.15 -10.12 6.43
CA ARG A 26 -5.90 -10.43 5.73
C ARG A 26 -4.65 -9.75 6.28
N ALA A 27 -4.77 -8.52 6.79
CA ALA A 27 -3.65 -7.79 7.41
C ALA A 27 -3.30 -8.36 8.79
N ARG A 28 -4.29 -8.88 9.53
CA ARG A 28 -4.10 -9.51 10.85
C ARG A 28 -3.60 -10.96 10.79
N LEU A 29 -3.73 -11.62 9.64
CA LEU A 29 -3.20 -12.97 9.39
C LEU A 29 -1.79 -12.96 8.79
N ARG A 30 -1.22 -11.79 8.50
CA ARG A 30 0.21 -11.70 8.21
C ARG A 30 0.96 -11.78 9.54
N ASP A 31 1.53 -12.94 9.79
CA ASP A 31 2.55 -13.13 10.79
C ASP A 31 3.79 -12.31 10.37
N ASP A 32 3.83 -11.03 10.74
CA ASP A 32 5.03 -10.17 10.64
C ASP A 32 6.19 -10.68 11.54
N ALA A 33 5.98 -11.80 12.22
CA ALA A 33 6.94 -12.49 13.07
C ALA A 33 7.55 -13.75 12.44
N THR A 34 7.41 -13.98 11.14
CA THR A 34 8.33 -14.90 10.44
C THR A 34 9.55 -14.09 10.00
N PRO A 35 10.67 -14.11 10.73
CA PRO A 35 11.90 -13.58 10.17
C PRO A 35 12.10 -14.33 8.86
N ALA A 36 12.23 -13.59 7.76
CA ALA A 36 12.71 -14.16 6.50
C ALA A 36 13.93 -14.99 6.88
N THR A 37 13.78 -16.31 6.84
CA THR A 37 14.91 -17.21 7.03
C THR A 37 15.73 -16.92 5.81
N SER A 38 16.71 -16.04 5.99
CA SER A 38 17.72 -15.71 5.01
C SER A 38 18.13 -17.04 4.43
N SER A 39 17.81 -17.24 3.14
CA SER A 39 18.36 -18.35 2.40
C SER A 39 19.85 -18.28 2.66
N SER A 40 20.36 -19.26 3.40
CA SER A 40 21.78 -19.47 3.49
C SER A 40 22.18 -19.85 2.07
N ILE A 41 22.47 -18.83 1.27
CA ILE A 41 23.32 -18.95 0.11
C ILE A 41 24.70 -19.23 0.73
N ASN A 42 24.87 -20.46 1.21
CA ASN A 42 26.20 -21.02 1.31
C ASN A 42 26.77 -20.82 -0.10
N PRO A 43 27.86 -20.05 -0.26
CA PRO A 43 28.49 -19.93 -1.55
C PRO A 43 28.76 -21.35 -2.02
N ILE A 44 28.22 -21.69 -3.20
CA ILE A 44 28.51 -22.95 -3.88
C ILE A 44 30.01 -23.14 -3.74
N PRO A 45 30.50 -24.27 -3.17
CA PRO A 45 31.91 -24.44 -2.96
C PRO A 45 32.52 -24.46 -4.36
N TYR A 46 33.13 -23.35 -4.75
CA TYR A 46 34.01 -23.28 -5.89
C TYR A 46 35.19 -24.18 -5.53
N ARG A 47 35.03 -25.50 -5.76
CA ARG A 47 36.18 -26.39 -5.89
C ARG A 47 37.02 -25.75 -6.96
N ASN A 48 38.18 -25.32 -6.51
CA ASN A 48 39.08 -24.40 -7.18
C ASN A 48 39.31 -24.91 -8.61
N ILE A 49 38.81 -24.20 -9.62
CA ILE A 49 38.95 -24.59 -11.04
C ILE A 49 40.43 -24.84 -11.35
N TYR A 50 41.33 -24.14 -10.67
CA TYR A 50 42.78 -24.38 -10.73
C TYR A 50 43.18 -25.78 -10.24
N GLU A 51 42.62 -26.30 -9.15
CA GLU A 51 42.88 -27.67 -8.67
C GLU A 51 42.40 -28.73 -9.67
N GLN A 52 41.24 -28.50 -10.31
CA GLN A 52 40.71 -29.40 -11.31
C GLN A 52 41.58 -29.40 -12.58
N VAL A 53 42.05 -28.23 -13.01
CA VAL A 53 43.01 -28.08 -14.12
C VAL A 53 44.34 -28.75 -13.78
N HIS A 54 44.85 -28.59 -12.56
CA HIS A 54 46.09 -29.23 -12.12
C HIS A 54 45.99 -30.76 -12.03
N ALA A 55 44.86 -31.30 -11.54
CA ALA A 55 44.65 -32.75 -11.46
C ALA A 55 44.59 -33.43 -12.84
N CYS A 56 43.99 -32.76 -13.83
CA CYS A 56 43.88 -33.27 -15.20
C CYS A 56 45.20 -33.17 -16.00
N LEU A 57 46.05 -32.19 -15.71
CA LEU A 57 47.37 -32.03 -16.36
C LEU A 57 48.46 -32.87 -15.68
N GLY A 58 48.45 -32.97 -14.35
CA GLY A 58 49.44 -33.73 -13.58
C GLY A 58 49.40 -35.24 -13.85
N SER A 59 48.23 -35.79 -14.22
CA SER A 59 48.05 -37.19 -14.55
C SER A 59 48.61 -37.61 -15.92
N GLN A 60 48.91 -36.66 -16.82
CA GLN A 60 49.54 -36.95 -18.12
C GLN A 60 51.08 -36.88 -18.11
N LEU A 61 51.68 -36.31 -17.06
CA LEU A 61 53.15 -36.23 -16.89
C LEU A 61 53.74 -37.44 -16.17
N HIS A 62 52.92 -38.25 -15.49
CA HIS A 62 53.31 -39.52 -14.88
C HIS A 62 52.73 -40.72 -15.65
N ALA A 63 53.04 -40.83 -16.95
CA ALA A 63 52.91 -42.11 -17.65
C ALA A 63 54.14 -42.98 -17.33
N PRO A 64 53.98 -44.23 -16.85
CA PRO A 64 55.11 -45.13 -16.66
C PRO A 64 55.70 -45.53 -18.02
N LYS A 65 57.03 -45.55 -18.12
CA LYS A 65 57.79 -46.02 -19.30
C LYS A 65 57.22 -47.37 -19.80
N PRO A 66 56.78 -47.49 -21.06
CA PRO A 66 56.49 -48.79 -21.64
C PRO A 66 57.77 -49.42 -22.20
N GLU A 67 58.09 -50.64 -21.75
CA GLU A 67 59.04 -51.53 -22.40
C GLU A 67 58.45 -52.10 -23.71
N LYS A 68 59.28 -52.09 -24.77
CA LYS A 68 59.30 -52.91 -26.02
C LYS A 68 58.35 -52.61 -27.21
N GLU A 69 59.02 -52.11 -28.27
CA GLU A 69 58.97 -52.37 -29.74
C GLU A 69 57.61 -52.44 -30.51
N VAL A 70 57.17 -51.41 -31.28
CA VAL A 70 57.40 -51.05 -32.73
C VAL A 70 56.33 -51.66 -33.70
N PRO A 71 55.85 -51.07 -34.84
CA PRO A 71 56.12 -49.78 -35.52
C PRO A 71 54.88 -48.90 -35.90
N GLN A 72 55.15 -47.61 -36.16
CA GLN A 72 54.45 -46.67 -37.07
C GLN A 72 52.93 -46.44 -36.95
N ALA A 73 52.58 -45.41 -36.17
CA ALA A 73 51.95 -44.24 -36.77
C ALA A 73 52.94 -43.10 -36.60
N VAL A 74 53.14 -42.26 -37.63
CA VAL A 74 53.98 -41.06 -37.54
C VAL A 74 53.31 -40.10 -36.56
N LYS A 75 53.51 -40.34 -35.26
CA LYS A 75 53.29 -39.37 -34.21
C LYS A 75 54.40 -38.36 -34.40
N SER A 76 54.07 -37.23 -35.01
CA SER A 76 54.82 -36.01 -34.78
C SER A 76 54.90 -35.85 -33.26
N HIS A 77 56.03 -36.28 -32.69
CA HIS A 77 56.36 -36.10 -31.27
C HIS A 77 56.82 -34.66 -31.06
N ASP A 78 56.05 -33.70 -31.57
CA ASP A 78 56.18 -32.33 -31.16
C ASP A 78 55.47 -32.22 -29.80
N PRO A 79 56.18 -31.99 -28.69
CA PRO A 79 55.54 -31.80 -27.39
C PRO A 79 54.49 -30.68 -27.42
N ALA A 80 54.60 -29.72 -28.35
CA ALA A 80 53.61 -28.67 -28.52
C ALA A 80 52.27 -29.17 -29.10
N THR A 81 52.26 -30.19 -29.97
CA THR A 81 51.02 -30.76 -30.53
C THR A 81 50.28 -31.60 -29.49
N GLN A 82 51.00 -32.39 -28.70
CA GLN A 82 50.42 -33.16 -27.59
C GLN A 82 49.84 -32.26 -26.49
N LEU A 83 50.54 -31.17 -26.16
CA LEU A 83 50.04 -30.17 -25.23
C LEU A 83 48.75 -29.53 -25.75
N ARG A 84 48.72 -29.13 -27.03
CA ARG A 84 47.54 -28.55 -27.67
C ARG A 84 46.34 -29.49 -27.63
N GLU A 85 46.55 -30.77 -27.92
CA GLU A 85 45.50 -31.79 -27.84
C GLU A 85 45.00 -32.04 -26.40
N ALA A 86 45.90 -32.02 -25.41
CA ALA A 86 45.54 -32.15 -24.00
C ALA A 86 44.70 -30.96 -23.52
N TYR A 87 45.08 -29.73 -23.87
CA TYR A 87 44.30 -28.52 -23.57
C TYR A 87 42.94 -28.52 -24.29
N ALA A 88 42.89 -28.94 -25.56
CA ALA A 88 41.64 -29.04 -26.29
C ALA A 88 40.68 -30.06 -25.65
N ARG A 89 41.17 -31.24 -25.28
CA ARG A 89 40.37 -32.26 -24.57
C ARG A 89 39.91 -31.79 -23.20
N MET A 90 40.77 -31.11 -22.45
CA MET A 90 40.41 -30.55 -21.15
C MET A 90 39.35 -29.45 -21.28
N GLY A 91 39.52 -28.53 -22.23
CA GLY A 91 38.55 -27.47 -22.51
C GLY A 91 37.19 -28.04 -22.90
N MET A 92 37.17 -29.07 -23.77
CA MET A 92 35.95 -29.78 -24.13
C MET A 92 35.30 -30.47 -22.92
N SER A 93 36.07 -31.19 -22.10
CA SER A 93 35.55 -31.86 -20.91
C SER A 93 34.96 -30.88 -19.89
N LEU A 94 35.63 -29.74 -19.67
CA LEU A 94 35.16 -28.69 -18.77
C LEU A 94 33.88 -28.05 -19.32
N HIS A 95 33.84 -27.76 -20.61
CA HIS A 95 32.68 -27.17 -21.27
C HIS A 95 31.46 -28.10 -21.22
N THR A 96 31.65 -29.39 -21.54
CA THR A 96 30.57 -30.40 -21.47
C THR A 96 30.04 -30.53 -20.05
N SER A 97 30.94 -30.64 -19.06
CA SER A 97 30.56 -30.70 -17.64
C SER A 97 29.78 -29.45 -17.20
N ALA A 98 30.23 -28.26 -17.60
CA ALA A 98 29.53 -27.01 -17.29
C ALA A 98 28.12 -26.97 -17.91
N ILE A 99 27.96 -27.42 -19.16
CA ILE A 99 26.65 -27.49 -19.82
C ILE A 99 25.73 -28.48 -19.10
N GLU A 100 26.24 -29.67 -18.74
CA GLU A 100 25.46 -30.67 -18.01
C GLU A 100 24.96 -30.12 -16.66
N HIS A 101 25.83 -29.46 -15.90
CA HIS A 101 25.46 -28.81 -14.65
C HIS A 101 24.42 -27.69 -14.85
N LEU A 102 24.53 -26.89 -15.92
CA LEU A 102 23.56 -25.86 -16.24
C LEU A 102 22.19 -26.44 -16.60
N ILE A 103 22.15 -27.51 -17.41
CA ILE A 103 20.91 -28.19 -17.79
C ILE A 103 20.26 -28.79 -16.53
N GLN A 104 21.03 -29.44 -15.67
CA GLN A 104 20.52 -30.01 -14.43
C GLN A 104 19.96 -28.92 -13.51
N ALA A 105 20.73 -27.86 -13.24
CA ALA A 105 20.29 -26.75 -12.40
C ALA A 105 19.01 -26.09 -12.96
N HIS A 106 18.92 -25.91 -14.28
CA HIS A 106 17.73 -25.38 -14.91
C HIS A 106 16.51 -26.29 -14.69
N SER A 107 16.68 -27.61 -14.86
CA SER A 107 15.60 -28.57 -14.62
C SER A 107 15.12 -28.59 -13.17
N GLU A 108 16.04 -28.47 -12.20
CA GLU A 108 15.72 -28.40 -10.78
C GLU A 108 14.98 -27.11 -10.42
N VAL A 109 15.43 -25.97 -10.95
CA VAL A 109 14.75 -24.68 -10.77
C VAL A 109 13.34 -24.74 -11.36
N GLN A 110 13.19 -25.25 -12.58
CA GLN A 110 11.88 -25.38 -13.21
C GLN A 110 10.94 -26.29 -12.42
N SER A 111 11.43 -27.42 -11.90
CA SER A 111 10.66 -28.30 -11.02
C SER A 111 10.20 -27.60 -9.75
N LYS A 112 11.08 -26.81 -9.11
CA LYS A 112 10.74 -26.03 -7.91
C LYS A 112 9.73 -24.93 -8.21
N THR A 113 9.86 -24.24 -9.35
CA THR A 113 8.90 -23.22 -9.79
C THR A 113 7.52 -23.82 -10.01
N MET A 114 7.43 -24.99 -10.66
CA MET A 114 6.15 -25.68 -10.84
C MET A 114 5.55 -26.11 -9.50
N GLY A 115 6.34 -26.73 -8.62
CA GLY A 115 5.89 -27.12 -7.28
C GLY A 115 5.37 -25.94 -6.46
N PHE A 116 6.09 -24.81 -6.49
CA PHE A 116 5.65 -23.57 -5.82
C PHE A 116 4.34 -23.03 -6.40
N SER A 117 4.17 -23.06 -7.73
CA SER A 117 2.95 -22.62 -8.39
C SER A 117 1.74 -23.49 -8.01
N GLU A 118 1.92 -24.81 -7.97
CA GLU A 118 0.88 -25.75 -7.55
C GLU A 118 0.49 -25.55 -6.09
N GLU A 119 1.48 -25.44 -5.20
CA GLU A 119 1.25 -25.25 -3.77
C GLU A 119 0.58 -23.90 -3.49
N SER A 120 1.02 -22.83 -4.15
CA SER A 120 0.40 -21.50 -4.05
C SER A 120 -1.05 -21.52 -4.54
N SER A 121 -1.32 -22.22 -5.64
CA SER A 121 -2.68 -22.34 -6.20
C SER A 121 -3.59 -23.15 -5.26
N LYS A 122 -3.07 -24.23 -4.68
CA LYS A 122 -3.78 -25.04 -3.69
C LYS A 122 -4.10 -24.24 -2.43
N ALA A 123 -3.13 -23.52 -1.90
CA ALA A 123 -3.32 -22.64 -0.74
C ALA A 123 -4.36 -21.55 -1.01
N LEU A 124 -4.32 -20.93 -2.19
CA LEU A 124 -5.32 -19.93 -2.60
C LEU A 124 -6.74 -20.53 -2.66
N SER A 125 -6.88 -21.74 -3.22
CA SER A 125 -8.18 -22.43 -3.25
C SER A 125 -8.69 -22.71 -1.83
N GLN A 126 -7.83 -23.24 -0.95
CA GLN A 126 -8.20 -23.51 0.44
C GLN A 126 -8.62 -22.24 1.18
N CYS A 127 -7.91 -21.12 0.98
CA CYS A 127 -8.29 -19.83 1.55
C CYS A 127 -9.65 -19.36 1.02
N LYS A 128 -9.92 -19.53 -0.28
CA LYS A 128 -11.21 -19.17 -0.89
C LYS A 128 -12.34 -20.01 -0.31
N ASP A 129 -12.13 -21.31 -0.16
CA ASP A 129 -13.12 -22.23 0.42
C ASP A 129 -13.40 -21.86 1.88
N LEU A 130 -12.35 -21.65 2.69
CA LEU A 130 -12.48 -21.21 4.08
C LEU A 130 -13.23 -19.88 4.17
N TYR A 131 -12.88 -18.91 3.33
CA TYR A 131 -13.56 -17.62 3.30
C TYR A 131 -15.03 -17.77 2.95
N SER A 132 -15.38 -18.61 1.96
CA SER A 132 -16.77 -18.87 1.60
C SER A 132 -17.55 -19.58 2.72
N ASN A 133 -16.91 -20.53 3.41
CA ASN A 133 -17.49 -21.26 4.55
C ASN A 133 -17.70 -20.38 5.78
N ILE A 134 -16.96 -19.28 5.92
CA ILE A 134 -17.12 -18.32 7.03
C ILE A 134 -18.09 -17.22 6.63
N VAL A 135 -17.86 -16.57 5.48
CA VAL A 135 -18.60 -15.37 5.09
C VAL A 135 -20.05 -15.66 4.79
N TYR A 136 -20.36 -16.75 4.06
CA TYR A 136 -21.74 -17.02 3.71
C TYR A 136 -22.60 -17.27 4.96
N PRO A 137 -22.24 -18.18 5.89
CA PRO A 137 -23.01 -18.36 7.11
C PRO A 137 -23.13 -17.09 7.93
N LEU A 138 -22.04 -16.35 8.15
CA LEU A 138 -22.08 -15.09 8.91
C LEU A 138 -23.00 -14.05 8.27
N SER A 139 -22.97 -13.94 6.94
CA SER A 139 -23.82 -13.01 6.20
C SER A 139 -25.30 -13.41 6.25
N ALA A 140 -25.59 -14.72 6.31
CA ALA A 140 -26.92 -15.30 6.37
C ALA A 140 -27.46 -15.39 7.81
N THR A 141 -26.62 -15.21 8.84
CA THR A 141 -27.04 -15.22 10.24
C THR A 141 -28.14 -14.19 10.46
N LEU A 142 -29.27 -14.65 10.97
CA LEU A 142 -30.40 -13.82 11.32
C LEU A 142 -30.13 -13.09 12.63
N CYS A 143 -30.08 -11.77 12.58
CA CYS A 143 -30.05 -10.92 13.75
C CYS A 143 -31.48 -10.68 14.23
N SER A 144 -31.69 -10.76 15.54
CA SER A 144 -32.92 -10.33 16.19
C SER A 144 -32.53 -9.34 17.28
N SER A 145 -32.89 -8.08 17.10
CA SER A 145 -32.72 -7.02 18.10
C SER A 145 -34.10 -6.41 18.35
N PRO A 146 -34.44 -6.00 19.59
CA PRO A 146 -35.73 -5.36 19.88
C PRO A 146 -35.95 -4.08 19.05
N ASP A 147 -34.87 -3.39 18.65
CA ASP A 147 -34.93 -2.11 17.94
C ASP A 147 -34.95 -2.24 16.41
N HIS A 148 -34.75 -3.44 15.86
CA HIS A 148 -34.59 -3.64 14.41
C HIS A 148 -35.35 -4.86 13.90
N PRO A 149 -35.90 -4.80 12.68
CA PRO A 149 -36.60 -5.94 12.10
C PRO A 149 -35.64 -7.13 11.95
N ARG A 150 -36.14 -8.34 12.24
CA ARG A 150 -35.37 -9.57 12.07
C ARG A 150 -34.93 -9.72 10.62
N ALA A 151 -33.64 -9.58 10.37
CA ALA A 151 -33.04 -9.73 9.05
C ALA A 151 -31.65 -10.35 9.16
N SER A 152 -31.07 -10.72 8.02
CA SER A 152 -29.70 -11.22 8.03
C SER A 152 -28.69 -10.08 8.25
N VAL A 153 -27.50 -10.41 8.77
CA VAL A 153 -26.38 -9.46 8.88
C VAL A 153 -26.13 -8.75 7.55
N ALA A 154 -26.18 -9.48 6.44
CA ALA A 154 -26.01 -8.90 5.11
C ALA A 154 -27.04 -7.80 4.79
N VAL A 155 -28.31 -8.01 5.15
CA VAL A 155 -29.38 -7.04 4.93
C VAL A 155 -29.18 -5.80 5.79
N HIS A 156 -28.84 -5.97 7.07
CA HIS A 156 -28.53 -4.83 7.95
C HIS A 156 -27.32 -4.03 7.46
N LEU A 157 -26.23 -4.69 7.08
CA LEU A 157 -25.05 -4.02 6.53
C LEU A 157 -25.34 -3.30 5.22
N ASN A 158 -26.14 -3.90 4.34
CA ASN A 158 -26.55 -3.26 3.09
C ASN A 158 -27.46 -2.05 3.34
N SER A 159 -28.33 -2.09 4.36
CA SER A 159 -29.11 -0.93 4.75
C SER A 159 -28.21 0.18 5.27
N LEU A 160 -27.32 -0.13 6.20
CA LEU A 160 -26.39 0.86 6.75
C LEU A 160 -25.52 1.50 5.65
N LYS A 161 -25.06 0.72 4.67
CA LYS A 161 -24.34 1.25 3.51
C LYS A 161 -25.17 2.24 2.69
N ARG A 162 -26.45 1.95 2.47
CA ARG A 162 -27.38 2.86 1.79
C ARG A 162 -27.60 4.13 2.60
N ASP A 163 -27.79 3.99 3.92
CA ASP A 163 -28.02 5.13 4.82
C ASP A 163 -26.78 6.04 4.88
N ILE A 164 -25.57 5.46 4.92
CA ILE A 164 -24.31 6.20 4.80
C ILE A 164 -24.19 6.90 3.45
N ALA A 165 -24.57 6.25 2.36
CA ALA A 165 -24.53 6.86 1.03
C ALA A 165 -25.50 8.05 0.92
N ALA A 166 -26.73 7.89 1.43
CA ALA A 166 -27.72 8.96 1.48
C ALA A 166 -27.26 10.13 2.36
N ALA A 167 -26.67 9.85 3.53
CA ALA A 167 -26.11 10.89 4.39
C ALA A 167 -24.95 11.64 3.71
N LYS A 168 -24.09 10.95 2.96
CA LYS A 168 -23.03 11.59 2.17
C LYS A 168 -23.58 12.50 1.07
N GLU A 169 -24.62 12.04 0.37
CA GLU A 169 -25.31 12.85 -0.64
C GLU A 169 -25.92 14.12 -0.02
N GLU A 170 -26.55 13.98 1.15
CA GLU A 170 -27.13 15.12 1.87
C GLU A 170 -26.07 16.13 2.34
N ILE A 171 -24.91 15.66 2.83
CA ILE A 171 -23.79 16.54 3.18
C ILE A 171 -23.32 17.34 1.95
N LEU A 172 -23.17 16.69 0.80
CA LEU A 172 -22.78 17.38 -0.43
C LEU A 172 -23.83 18.40 -0.88
N ARG A 173 -25.12 18.07 -0.77
CA ARG A 173 -26.22 18.98 -1.05
C ARG A 173 -26.17 20.22 -0.15
N LEU A 174 -26.00 20.02 1.16
CA LEU A 174 -25.87 21.09 2.15
C LEU A 174 -24.62 21.94 1.91
N GLN A 175 -23.51 21.35 1.47
CA GLN A 175 -22.31 22.10 1.10
C GLN A 175 -22.56 23.04 -0.08
N VAL A 176 -23.30 22.58 -1.10
CA VAL A 176 -23.67 23.44 -2.25
C VAL A 176 -24.59 24.58 -1.81
N GLU A 177 -25.55 24.33 -0.91
CA GLU A 177 -26.42 25.37 -0.34
C GLU A 177 -25.62 26.37 0.50
N TRP A 178 -24.67 25.90 1.31
CA TRP A 178 -23.77 26.74 2.08
C TRP A 178 -22.94 27.66 1.17
N ASP A 179 -22.32 27.12 0.13
CA ASP A 179 -21.51 27.90 -0.83
C ASP A 179 -22.37 28.92 -1.60
N ALA A 180 -23.63 28.59 -1.90
CA ALA A 180 -24.59 29.55 -2.47
C ALA A 180 -24.91 30.67 -1.48
N CYS A 181 -25.17 30.33 -0.21
CA CYS A 181 -25.44 31.30 0.85
C CYS A 181 -24.25 32.27 1.02
N CYS A 182 -23.03 31.75 1.15
CA CYS A 182 -21.82 32.56 1.27
C CYS A 182 -21.63 33.52 0.08
N ARG A 183 -21.95 33.09 -1.15
CA ARG A 183 -21.91 33.97 -2.33
C ARG A 183 -22.95 35.08 -2.24
N THR A 184 -24.19 34.76 -1.90
CA THR A 184 -25.25 35.76 -1.76
C THR A 184 -24.95 36.76 -0.64
N GLU A 185 -24.39 36.29 0.47
CA GLU A 185 -23.96 37.15 1.57
C GLU A 185 -22.82 38.09 1.13
N ALA A 186 -21.81 37.57 0.43
CA ALA A 186 -20.71 38.38 -0.08
C ALA A 186 -21.19 39.46 -1.08
N GLU A 187 -22.14 39.12 -1.95
CA GLU A 187 -22.78 40.07 -2.87
C GLU A 187 -23.58 41.15 -2.12
N ALA A 188 -24.36 40.76 -1.11
CA ALA A 188 -25.11 41.71 -0.29
C ALA A 188 -24.18 42.66 0.48
N TRP A 189 -23.07 42.16 1.04
CA TRP A 189 -22.05 42.99 1.68
C TRP A 189 -21.37 43.95 0.70
N LYS A 190 -21.11 43.50 -0.53
CA LYS A 190 -20.57 44.36 -1.59
C LYS A 190 -21.53 45.51 -1.91
N VAL A 191 -22.81 45.21 -2.14
CA VAL A 191 -23.85 46.23 -2.41
C VAL A 191 -23.99 47.20 -1.24
N LEU A 192 -23.98 46.71 0.00
CA LEU A 192 -24.05 47.56 1.20
C LEU A 192 -22.85 48.52 1.27
N ASN A 193 -21.64 48.01 1.06
CA ASN A 193 -20.42 48.83 1.09
C ASN A 193 -20.36 49.86 -0.05
N GLU A 194 -20.80 49.47 -1.25
CA GLU A 194 -20.93 50.38 -2.39
C GLU A 194 -21.97 51.46 -2.12
N GLY A 195 -23.13 51.11 -1.54
CA GLY A 195 -24.18 52.04 -1.13
C GLY A 195 -23.72 53.02 -0.04
N LEU A 196 -22.96 52.55 0.96
CA LEU A 196 -22.35 53.41 1.99
C LEU A 196 -21.30 54.37 1.39
N SER A 197 -20.55 53.91 0.39
CA SER A 197 -19.52 54.72 -0.29
C SER A 197 -20.12 55.75 -1.26
N ALA A 198 -21.14 55.37 -2.04
CA ALA A 198 -21.82 56.25 -3.00
C ALA A 198 -22.68 57.33 -2.32
N ARG A 199 -23.23 57.04 -1.13
CA ARG A 199 -23.97 58.03 -0.32
C ARG A 199 -23.04 59.04 0.39
N GLY A 200 -21.73 58.83 0.35
CA GLY A 200 -20.71 59.71 0.92
C GLY A 200 -20.30 60.92 0.08
N CYS A 201 -20.93 61.17 -1.09
CA CYS A 201 -20.63 62.33 -1.94
C CYS A 201 -21.40 63.62 -1.57
N GLY A 202 -21.77 63.82 -0.29
CA GLY A 202 -22.38 65.04 0.22
C GLY A 202 -21.75 65.47 1.56
N PRO A 203 -21.46 66.76 1.83
CA PRO A 203 -20.65 67.18 2.97
C PRO A 203 -21.23 66.93 4.36
N ASN A 204 -22.47 66.46 4.52
CA ASN A 204 -23.05 66.17 5.82
C ASN A 204 -24.05 65.02 5.73
N GLU A 205 -24.00 64.15 6.74
CA GLU A 205 -25.08 63.24 7.15
C GLU A 205 -25.18 61.88 6.43
N VAL A 206 -24.07 61.12 6.35
CA VAL A 206 -24.22 59.68 6.62
C VAL A 206 -24.42 59.57 8.14
N ASP A 207 -25.66 59.33 8.55
CA ASP A 207 -26.04 59.22 9.96
C ASP A 207 -25.07 58.24 10.67
N ASN A 208 -24.25 58.77 11.58
CA ASN A 208 -23.24 58.01 12.34
C ASN A 208 -23.86 56.79 13.04
N ASN A 209 -25.17 56.86 13.33
CA ASN A 209 -25.94 55.76 13.87
C ASN A 209 -26.08 54.58 12.91
N VAL A 210 -26.23 54.81 11.60
CA VAL A 210 -26.34 53.74 10.59
C VAL A 210 -25.02 52.98 10.43
N VAL A 211 -23.89 53.70 10.44
CA VAL A 211 -22.55 53.07 10.38
C VAL A 211 -22.27 52.27 11.66
N LYS A 212 -22.69 52.78 12.82
CA LYS A 212 -22.55 52.08 14.10
C LYS A 212 -23.41 50.81 14.15
N ALA A 213 -24.68 50.91 13.73
CA ALA A 213 -25.60 49.77 13.65
C ALA A 213 -25.10 48.67 12.69
N ALA A 214 -24.55 49.04 11.53
CA ALA A 214 -23.96 48.08 10.59
C ALA A 214 -22.73 47.35 11.17
N LYS A 215 -21.90 48.05 11.97
CA LYS A 215 -20.75 47.43 12.66
C LYS A 215 -21.19 46.51 13.80
N GLU A 216 -22.21 46.90 14.56
CA GLU A 216 -22.78 46.07 15.63
C GLU A 216 -23.41 44.79 15.04
N PHE A 217 -24.18 44.92 13.95
CA PHE A 217 -24.73 43.77 13.23
C PHE A 217 -23.64 42.83 12.70
N LYS A 218 -22.58 43.38 12.08
CA LYS A 218 -21.43 42.57 11.62
C LYS A 218 -20.80 41.78 12.77
N LYS A 219 -20.59 42.43 13.92
CA LYS A 219 -20.01 41.78 15.10
C LYS A 219 -20.91 40.67 15.65
N GLU A 220 -22.22 40.87 15.63
CA GLU A 220 -23.20 39.85 16.02
C GLU A 220 -23.18 38.66 15.05
N ALA A 221 -23.15 38.91 13.73
CA ALA A 221 -23.05 37.86 12.72
C ALA A 221 -21.75 37.04 12.86
N GLU A 222 -20.61 37.70 13.05
CA GLU A 222 -19.32 37.03 13.30
C GLU A 222 -19.37 36.15 14.57
N ALA A 223 -20.00 36.65 15.64
CA ALA A 223 -20.16 35.89 16.89
C ALA A 223 -21.05 34.64 16.69
N ILE A 224 -22.09 34.72 15.86
CA ILE A 224 -22.94 33.57 15.52
C ILE A 224 -22.14 32.53 14.73
N VAL A 225 -21.36 32.95 13.73
CA VAL A 225 -20.53 32.04 12.93
C VAL A 225 -19.53 31.32 13.83
N GLU A 226 -18.85 32.04 14.72
CA GLU A 226 -17.89 31.46 15.66
C GLU A 226 -18.56 30.43 16.60
N ASP A 227 -19.74 30.76 17.14
CA ASP A 227 -20.52 29.84 17.98
C ASP A 227 -20.90 28.56 17.22
N LYS A 228 -21.35 28.67 15.97
CA LYS A 228 -21.72 27.51 15.15
C LYS A 228 -20.52 26.67 14.73
N CYS A 229 -19.39 27.29 14.37
CA CYS A 229 -18.15 26.57 14.08
C CYS A 229 -17.63 25.80 15.30
N ARG A 230 -17.72 26.39 16.49
CA ARG A 230 -17.40 25.71 17.75
C ARG A 230 -18.30 24.50 17.97
N LEU A 231 -19.62 24.66 17.83
CA LEU A 231 -20.58 23.57 17.98
C LEU A 231 -20.30 22.40 17.01
N LEU A 232 -19.97 22.70 15.74
CA LEU A 232 -19.60 21.68 14.76
C LEU A 232 -18.32 20.92 15.16
N THR A 233 -17.34 21.62 15.72
CA THR A 233 -16.10 21.01 16.22
C THR A 233 -16.35 20.09 17.42
N GLU A 234 -17.20 20.53 18.36
CA GLU A 234 -17.61 19.72 19.51
C GLU A 234 -18.38 18.47 19.07
N LEU A 235 -19.26 18.60 18.07
CA LEU A 235 -20.02 17.47 17.52
C LEU A 235 -19.12 16.45 16.83
N ASP A 236 -18.14 16.90 16.03
CA ASP A 236 -17.15 16.00 15.40
C ASP A 236 -16.32 15.25 16.46
N GLN A 237 -15.86 15.95 17.50
CA GLN A 237 -15.13 15.33 18.60
C GLN A 237 -15.99 14.30 19.36
N TYR A 238 -17.25 14.63 19.63
CA TYR A 238 -18.21 13.72 20.25
C TYR A 238 -18.43 12.47 19.40
N LEU A 239 -18.67 12.63 18.10
CA LEU A 239 -18.88 11.51 17.16
C LEU A 239 -17.66 10.60 17.08
N LYS A 240 -16.44 11.16 17.05
CA LYS A 240 -15.19 10.38 17.08
C LYS A 240 -15.08 9.53 18.35
N VAL A 241 -15.36 10.11 19.51
CA VAL A 241 -15.34 9.40 20.79
C VAL A 241 -16.41 8.31 20.84
N GLU A 242 -17.62 8.59 20.39
CA GLU A 242 -18.72 7.63 20.38
C GLU A 242 -18.45 6.46 19.42
N ALA A 243 -17.94 6.73 18.22
CA ALA A 243 -17.56 5.71 17.26
C ALA A 243 -16.47 4.77 17.83
N HIS A 244 -15.46 5.35 18.49
CA HIS A 244 -14.42 4.58 19.15
C HIS A 244 -14.98 3.74 20.32
N ARG A 245 -15.86 4.32 21.14
CA ARG A 245 -16.54 3.62 22.24
C ARG A 245 -17.39 2.47 21.75
N ALA A 246 -18.19 2.68 20.71
CA ALA A 246 -19.01 1.64 20.10
C ALA A 246 -18.15 0.48 19.57
N THR A 247 -17.01 0.80 18.94
CA THR A 247 -16.04 -0.20 18.46
C THR A 247 -15.46 -1.03 19.61
N LEU A 248 -15.04 -0.39 20.70
CA LEU A 248 -14.53 -1.08 21.89
C LEU A 248 -15.61 -1.95 22.55
N LYS A 249 -16.85 -1.46 22.62
CA LYS A 249 -17.98 -2.22 23.16
C LYS A 249 -18.25 -3.48 22.32
N MET A 250 -18.32 -3.35 20.99
CA MET A 250 -18.48 -4.50 20.09
C MET A 250 -17.37 -5.54 20.28
N MET A 251 -16.10 -5.10 20.38
CA MET A 251 -15.00 -6.03 20.65
C MET A 251 -15.17 -6.73 22.00
N ARG A 252 -15.52 -5.99 23.07
CA ARG A 252 -15.75 -6.57 24.39
C ARG A 252 -16.89 -7.58 24.40
N ASP A 253 -18.02 -7.25 23.79
CA ASP A 253 -19.20 -8.12 23.76
C ASP A 253 -18.91 -9.41 22.95
N LEU A 254 -18.03 -9.36 21.95
CA LEU A 254 -17.54 -10.55 21.23
C LEU A 254 -16.60 -11.43 22.06
N PHE A 255 -15.83 -10.86 22.99
CA PHE A 255 -14.88 -11.60 23.84
C PHE A 255 -15.47 -12.06 25.18
N ASN A 256 -16.59 -11.48 25.61
CA ASN A 256 -17.25 -11.77 26.88
C ASN A 256 -18.59 -12.52 26.73
N GLY A 257 -18.98 -12.88 25.51
CA GLY A 257 -20.17 -13.70 25.26
C GLY A 257 -19.89 -15.19 25.46
N ASP A 258 -20.06 -15.66 26.70
CA ASP A 258 -20.35 -17.06 27.05
C ASP A 258 -21.86 -17.36 26.92
#